data_AF-A0A7J3Z6L4-F1
#
_entry.id   AF-A0A7J3Z6L4-F1
#
_cell.length_a   1.000
_cell.length_b   1.000
_cell.length_c   1.000
_cell.angle_alpha   90.00
_cell.angle_beta   90.00
_cell.angle_gamma   90.00
#
_symmetry.space_group_name_H-M   'P 1'
#
loop_
_entity.id
_entity.type
_entity.pdbx_description
1 polymer ?
#
loop_
_entity_poly.entity_id
_entity_poly.type
_entity_poly.pdbx_seq_one_letter_code
_entity_poly.pdbx_strand_id
1 'polypeptide(L)'
;MAFATRPAAPPPEAESIRSLTRIAGILALVFGIILILVGVFALIIIVGIIPLIFGIVDIIIYTNCNEIIRLVDEGDYRRAKEKTLVWMVIGFILGGLIVGILLLVAYLRYDDLLRRVQAPATPV
;
A
#
# COMPACT_ATOMS: atom_id res chain seq x y z
N MET A 1 15.59 7.18 38.48
CA MET A 1 15.88 7.40 37.05
C MET A 1 15.12 6.34 36.27
N ALA A 2 13.97 6.71 35.68
CA ALA A 2 13.17 5.78 34.89
C ALA A 2 13.87 5.59 33.54
N PHE A 3 14.26 4.35 33.19
CA PHE A 3 14.63 4.00 31.83
C PHE A 3 13.41 4.28 30.95
N ALA A 4 13.48 5.35 30.15
CA ALA A 4 12.60 5.49 29.00
C ALA A 4 12.90 4.29 28.10
N THR A 5 12.09 3.24 28.22
CA THR A 5 12.11 2.13 27.27
C THR A 5 11.86 2.75 25.91
N ARG A 6 12.91 2.88 25.08
CA ARG A 6 12.74 3.26 23.68
C ARG A 6 11.61 2.40 23.12
N PRO A 7 10.63 2.98 22.41
CA PRO A 7 9.63 2.17 21.73
C PRO A 7 10.39 1.11 20.94
N ALA A 8 10.06 -0.17 21.19
CA ALA A 8 10.75 -1.29 20.55
C ALA A 8 10.80 -1.01 19.05
N ALA A 9 11.98 -1.09 18.44
CA ALA A 9 12.12 -0.85 17.01
C ALA A 9 11.11 -1.74 16.27
N PRO A 10 10.39 -1.19 15.27
CA PRO A 10 9.42 -1.98 14.52
C PRO A 10 10.13 -3.20 13.93
N PRO A 11 9.46 -4.37 13.91
CA PRO A 11 10.06 -5.57 13.35
C PRO A 11 10.48 -5.33 11.89
N PRO A 12 11.60 -5.91 11.43
CA PRO A 12 12.13 -5.66 10.08
C PRO A 12 11.12 -6.01 8.97
N GLU A 13 10.18 -6.92 9.24
CA GLU A 13 9.07 -7.24 8.34
C GLU A 13 8.11 -6.06 8.15
N ALA A 14 7.83 -5.29 9.21
CA ALA A 14 6.97 -4.11 9.14
C ALA A 14 7.62 -2.99 8.31
N GLU A 15 8.94 -2.80 8.41
CA GLU A 15 9.66 -1.87 7.54
C GLU A 15 9.64 -2.30 6.06
N SER A 16 9.77 -3.60 5.80
CA SER A 16 9.65 -4.14 4.44
C SER A 16 8.25 -3.92 3.84
N ILE A 17 7.20 -4.20 4.61
CA ILE A 17 5.82 -3.93 4.17
C ILE A 17 5.62 -2.44 3.90
N ARG A 18 6.07 -1.58 4.81
CA ARG A 18 5.97 -0.12 4.67
C ARG A 18 6.65 0.39 3.40
N SER A 19 7.86 -0.08 3.13
CA SER A 19 8.62 0.30 1.93
C SER A 19 7.94 -0.21 0.65
N LEU A 20 7.50 -1.47 0.61
CA LEU A 20 6.79 -2.05 -0.54
C LEU A 20 5.48 -1.31 -0.83
N THR A 21 4.66 -1.08 0.19
CA THR A 21 3.40 -0.34 0.08
C THR A 21 3.65 1.11 -0.35
N ARG A 22 4.73 1.74 0.14
CA ARG A 22 5.10 3.10 -0.28
C ARG A 22 5.52 3.14 -1.75
N ILE A 23 6.33 2.19 -2.21
CA ILE A 23 6.74 2.11 -3.62
C ILE A 23 5.51 1.86 -4.51
N ALA A 24 4.61 0.94 -4.10
CA ALA A 24 3.36 0.69 -4.81
C ALA A 24 2.50 1.96 -4.93
N GLY A 25 2.34 2.69 -3.83
CA GLY A 25 1.60 3.95 -3.82
C GLY A 25 2.23 5.02 -4.72
N ILE A 26 3.55 5.20 -4.67
CA ILE A 26 4.25 6.17 -5.52
C ILE A 26 4.08 5.81 -6.99
N LEU A 27 4.19 4.53 -7.35
CA LEU A 27 3.97 4.10 -8.73
C LEU A 27 2.53 4.37 -9.18
N ALA A 28 1.54 4.04 -8.35
CA ALA A 28 0.14 4.36 -8.64
C ALA A 28 -0.05 5.86 -8.85
N LEU A 29 0.55 6.71 -8.01
CA LEU A 29 0.47 8.16 -8.16
C LEU A 29 1.08 8.64 -9.49
N VAL A 30 2.25 8.12 -9.87
CA VAL A 30 2.92 8.47 -11.12
C VAL A 30 2.07 8.06 -12.32
N PHE A 31 1.55 6.83 -12.34
CA PHE A 31 0.64 6.36 -13.38
C PHE A 31 -0.64 7.21 -13.44
N GLY A 32 -1.24 7.52 -12.29
CA GLY A 32 -2.44 8.32 -12.20
C GLY A 32 -2.26 9.73 -12.77
N ILE A 33 -1.14 10.39 -12.46
CA ILE A 33 -0.82 11.72 -13.02
C ILE A 33 -0.65 11.63 -14.54
N ILE A 34 0.07 10.63 -15.05
CA ILE A 34 0.25 10.42 -16.49
C ILE A 34 -1.10 10.20 -17.18
N LEU A 35 -1.96 9.35 -16.61
CA LEU A 35 -3.30 9.05 -17.12
C LEU A 35 -4.20 10.29 -17.13
N ILE A 36 -4.13 11.13 -16.11
CA ILE A 36 -4.87 12.40 -16.07
C ILE A 36 -4.36 13.34 -17.18
N LEU A 37 -3.05 13.51 -17.33
CA LEU A 37 -2.49 14.38 -18.37
C LEU A 37 -2.86 13.90 -19.78
N VAL A 38 -2.75 12.60 -20.02
CA VAL A 38 -3.18 11.97 -21.29
C VAL A 38 -4.67 12.14 -21.48
N GLY A 39 -5.49 11.94 -20.45
CA GLY A 39 -6.93 12.08 -20.52
C GLY A 39 -7.40 13.51 -20.79
N VAL A 40 -6.74 14.51 -20.19
CA VAL A 40 -6.99 15.93 -20.47
C VAL A 40 -6.62 16.27 -21.91
N PHE A 41 -5.53 15.73 -22.45
CA PHE A 41 -5.17 15.94 -23.85
C PHE A 41 -6.14 15.22 -24.81
N ALA A 42 -6.54 13.99 -24.46
CA ALA A 42 -7.46 13.16 -25.25
C ALA A 42 -8.93 13.60 -25.16
N LEU A 43 -9.29 14.47 -24.20
CA LEU A 43 -10.62 15.07 -24.10
C LEU A 43 -10.99 15.84 -25.38
N ILE A 44 -9.98 16.39 -26.07
CA ILE A 44 -10.12 17.08 -27.36
C ILE A 44 -10.66 16.12 -28.45
N ILE A 45 -10.48 14.80 -28.29
CA ILE A 45 -10.83 13.76 -29.26
C ILE A 45 -12.03 12.92 -28.77
N ILE A 46 -12.80 13.36 -27.77
CA ILE A 46 -14.01 12.68 -27.19
C ILE A 46 -13.70 11.37 -26.42
N VAL A 47 -12.48 10.82 -26.50
CA VAL A 47 -12.08 9.57 -25.80
C VAL A 47 -11.48 9.82 -24.39
N GLY A 48 -11.25 11.06 -23.99
CA GLY A 48 -10.49 11.41 -22.79
C GLY A 48 -11.11 11.08 -21.42
N ILE A 49 -12.41 10.74 -21.36
CA ILE A 49 -13.09 10.45 -20.08
C ILE A 49 -12.57 9.18 -19.40
N ILE A 50 -12.30 8.13 -20.18
CA ILE A 50 -11.84 6.84 -19.64
C ILE A 50 -10.50 6.99 -18.88
N PRO A 51 -9.42 7.49 -19.50
CA PRO A 51 -8.15 7.67 -18.80
C PRO A 51 -8.23 8.64 -17.60
N LEU A 52 -9.14 9.63 -17.63
CA LEU A 52 -9.41 10.49 -16.47
C LEU A 52 -9.96 9.71 -15.27
N ILE A 53 -10.93 8.82 -15.50
CA ILE A 53 -11.50 7.97 -14.42
C ILE A 53 -10.42 7.07 -13.83
N PHE A 54 -9.62 6.42 -14.68
CA PHE A 54 -8.52 5.57 -14.24
C PHE A 54 -7.48 6.36 -13.43
N GLY A 55 -7.13 7.56 -13.88
CA GLY A 55 -6.19 8.41 -13.15
C GLY A 55 -6.71 8.86 -11.78
N ILE A 56 -8.02 9.07 -11.63
CA ILE A 56 -8.63 9.35 -10.31
C ILE A 56 -8.54 8.11 -9.41
N VAL A 57 -8.81 6.91 -9.94
CA VAL A 57 -8.68 5.67 -9.17
C VAL A 57 -7.26 5.47 -8.65
N ASP A 58 -6.25 5.75 -9.48
CA ASP A 58 -4.85 5.66 -9.09
C ASP A 58 -4.48 6.60 -7.93
N ILE A 59 -5.05 7.81 -7.90
CA ILE A 59 -4.92 8.73 -6.77
C ILE A 59 -5.54 8.13 -5.50
N ILE A 60 -6.69 7.47 -5.62
CA ILE A 60 -7.33 6.79 -4.49
C ILE A 60 -6.48 5.60 -4.01
N ILE A 61 -5.84 4.85 -4.91
CA ILE A 61 -4.91 3.78 -4.53
C ILE A 61 -3.75 4.36 -3.72
N TYR A 62 -3.18 5.50 -4.15
CA TYR A 62 -2.11 6.18 -3.41
C TYR A 62 -2.53 6.59 -1.99
N THR A 63 -3.70 7.20 -1.82
CA THR A 63 -4.18 7.60 -0.49
C THR A 63 -4.39 6.39 0.41
N ASN A 64 -4.86 5.29 -0.15
CA ASN A 64 -5.05 4.05 0.59
C ASN A 64 -3.74 3.34 0.96
N CYS A 65 -2.72 3.42 0.11
CA CYS A 65 -1.36 2.97 0.45
C CYS A 65 -0.80 3.74 1.66
N ASN A 66 -1.01 5.05 1.71
CA ASN A 66 -0.61 5.86 2.87
C ASN A 66 -1.38 5.46 4.15
N GLU A 67 -2.66 5.14 4.03
CA GLU A 67 -3.43 4.66 5.18
C GLU A 67 -3.00 3.26 5.65
N ILE A 68 -2.66 2.35 4.73
CA ILE A 68 -2.06 1.05 5.07
C ILE A 68 -0.75 1.26 5.84
N ILE A 69 0.12 2.16 5.37
CA ILE A 69 1.36 2.52 6.07
C ILE A 69 1.05 3.06 7.47
N ARG A 70 0.03 3.91 7.62
CA ARG A 70 -0.39 4.41 8.93
C ARG A 70 -0.82 3.28 9.87
N LEU A 71 -1.61 2.31 9.38
CA LEU A 71 -2.02 1.15 10.17
C LEU A 71 -0.83 0.26 10.57
N VAL A 72 0.17 0.12 9.71
CA VAL A 72 1.43 -0.58 10.04
C VAL A 72 2.22 0.18 11.12
N ASP A 73 2.31 1.50 11.00
CA ASP A 73 3.00 2.37 11.96
C ASP A 73 2.26 2.38 13.33
N GLU A 74 0.93 2.22 13.34
CA GLU A 74 0.09 2.08 14.54
C GLU A 74 0.14 0.68 15.18
N GLY A 75 0.75 -0.31 14.51
CA GLY A 75 0.80 -1.70 14.98
C GLY A 75 -0.48 -2.52 14.71
N ASP A 76 -1.48 -1.96 14.02
CA ASP A 76 -2.71 -2.66 13.62
C ASP A 76 -2.46 -3.48 12.33
N TYR A 77 -1.58 -4.48 12.43
CA TYR A 77 -1.13 -5.29 11.30
C TYR A 77 -2.27 -6.12 10.68
N ARG A 78 -3.31 -6.45 11.45
CA ARG A 78 -4.44 -7.24 10.96
C ARG A 78 -5.31 -6.41 10.02
N ARG A 79 -5.68 -5.19 10.41
CA ARG A 79 -6.42 -4.29 9.53
C ARG A 79 -5.58 -3.83 8.35
N ALA A 80 -4.28 -3.59 8.55
CA ALA A 80 -3.36 -3.24 7.48
C ALA A 80 -3.33 -4.34 6.39
N LYS A 81 -3.27 -5.62 6.80
CA LYS A 81 -3.32 -6.77 5.88
C LYS A 81 -4.63 -6.86 5.09
N GLU A 82 -5.76 -6.78 5.78
CA GLU A 82 -7.09 -6.85 5.13
C GLU A 82 -7.27 -5.73 4.10
N LYS A 83 -6.88 -4.50 4.47
CA LYS A 83 -6.93 -3.35 3.57
C LYS A 83 -5.98 -3.52 2.39
N THR A 84 -4.76 -4.02 2.62
CA THR A 84 -3.80 -4.32 1.56
C THR A 84 -4.36 -5.32 0.55
N LEU A 85 -5.12 -6.33 0.99
CA LEU A 85 -5.76 -7.30 0.08
C LEU A 85 -6.77 -6.62 -0.85
N VAL A 86 -7.67 -5.82 -0.29
CA VAL A 86 -8.70 -5.12 -1.09
C VAL A 86 -8.05 -4.21 -2.12
N TRP A 87 -7.06 -3.41 -1.71
CA TRP A 87 -6.37 -2.50 -2.61
C TRP A 87 -5.44 -3.18 -3.61
N MET A 88 -4.89 -4.35 -3.28
CA MET A 88 -4.16 -5.18 -4.23
C MET A 88 -5.07 -5.63 -5.36
N VAL A 89 -6.26 -6.16 -5.05
CA VAL A 89 -7.23 -6.62 -6.06
C VAL A 89 -7.66 -5.45 -6.95
N ILE A 90 -7.99 -4.31 -6.35
CA ILE A 90 -8.35 -3.09 -7.10
C ILE A 90 -7.18 -2.60 -7.96
N GLY A 91 -5.96 -2.57 -7.40
CA GLY A 91 -4.76 -2.17 -8.10
C GLY A 91 -4.41 -3.09 -9.28
N PHE A 92 -4.67 -4.39 -9.17
CA PHE A 92 -4.45 -5.34 -10.25
C PHE A 92 -5.41 -5.13 -11.43
N ILE A 93 -6.67 -4.81 -11.13
CA ILE A 93 -7.71 -4.59 -12.14
C ILE A 93 -7.60 -3.20 -12.77
N LEU A 94 -7.27 -2.18 -11.97
CA LEU A 94 -7.38 -0.77 -12.37
C LEU A 94 -6.04 -0.04 -12.48
N GLY A 95 -5.10 -0.26 -11.56
CA GLY A 95 -3.79 0.43 -11.53
C GLY A 95 -2.68 -0.27 -12.33
N GLY A 96 -2.92 -1.51 -12.76
CA GLY A 96 -2.00 -2.30 -13.56
C GLY A 96 -1.19 -3.34 -12.78
N LEU A 97 -0.57 -4.24 -13.55
CA LEU A 97 0.10 -5.45 -13.05
C LEU A 97 1.20 -5.14 -12.03
N ILE A 98 2.01 -4.10 -12.25
CA ILE A 98 3.17 -3.79 -11.40
C ILE A 98 2.73 -3.35 -9.99
N VAL A 99 1.74 -2.46 -9.91
CA VAL A 99 1.19 -1.98 -8.62
C VAL A 99 0.55 -3.14 -7.86
N GLY A 100 -0.22 -3.97 -8.57
CA GLY A 100 -0.83 -5.17 -8.00
C GLY A 100 0.19 -6.17 -7.46
N ILE A 101 1.28 -6.45 -8.19
CA ILE A 101 2.35 -7.35 -7.74
C ILE A 101 3.04 -6.80 -6.47
N LEU A 102 3.34 -5.51 -6.42
CA LEU A 102 3.98 -4.92 -5.23
C LEU A 102 3.10 -5.03 -3.98
N LEU A 103 1.80 -4.77 -4.13
CA LEU A 103 0.83 -4.95 -3.05
C LEU A 103 0.66 -6.43 -2.66
N LEU A 104 0.79 -7.35 -3.61
CA LEU A 104 0.80 -8.80 -3.34
C LEU A 104 2.02 -9.19 -2.49
N VAL A 105 3.22 -8.71 -2.85
CA VAL A 105 4.44 -8.99 -2.07
C VAL A 105 4.31 -8.40 -0.66
N ALA A 106 3.76 -7.18 -0.53
CA ALA A 106 3.46 -6.59 0.77
C ALA A 106 2.47 -7.46 1.57
N TYR A 107 1.40 -7.95 0.92
CA TYR A 107 0.39 -8.81 1.54
C TYR A 107 0.98 -10.11 2.10
N LEU A 108 1.82 -10.80 1.32
CA LEU A 108 2.46 -12.06 1.75
C LEU A 108 3.38 -11.86 2.96
N ARG A 109 4.03 -10.69 3.07
CA ARG A 109 4.89 -10.37 4.22
C ARG A 109 4.12 -10.18 5.53
N TYR A 110 2.82 -9.88 5.50
CA TYR A 110 2.04 -9.80 6.73
C TYR A 110 1.89 -11.14 7.44
N ASP A 111 1.95 -12.27 6.73
CA ASP A 111 1.86 -13.59 7.35
C ASP A 111 3.05 -13.87 8.27
N ASP A 112 4.27 -13.58 7.78
CA ASP A 112 5.50 -13.67 8.57
C ASP A 112 5.45 -12.74 9.79
N LEU A 113 4.99 -11.50 9.59
CA LEU A 113 4.88 -10.49 10.64
C LEU A 113 3.86 -10.89 11.71
N LEU A 114 2.65 -11.27 11.31
CA LEU A 114 1.59 -11.67 12.25
C LEU A 114 2.00 -12.91 13.04
N ARG A 115 2.67 -13.88 12.41
CA ARG A 115 3.19 -15.07 13.10
C ARG A 115 4.22 -14.71 14.17
N ARG A 116 5.10 -13.73 13.92
CA ARG A 116 6.10 -13.27 14.89
C ARG A 116 5.49 -12.49 16.04
N VAL A 117 4.53 -11.60 15.74
CA VAL A 117 3.86 -10.77 16.75
C VAL A 117 2.91 -11.61 17.61
N GLN A 118 2.32 -12.68 17.07
CA GLN A 118 1.42 -13.59 17.79
C GLN A 118 2.14 -14.77 18.44
N ALA A 119 3.43 -15.01 18.14
CA ALA A 119 4.19 -16.05 18.81
C ALA A 119 4.28 -15.69 20.31
N PRO A 120 3.73 -16.51 21.22
CA PRO A 120 3.84 -16.24 22.65
C PRO A 120 5.33 -16.20 23.01
N ALA A 121 5.73 -15.19 23.78
CA ALA A 121 7.05 -15.14 24.38
C ALA A 121 7.22 -16.44 25.18
N THR A 122 7.95 -17.41 24.63
CA THR A 122 8.32 -18.62 25.35
C THR A 122 9.11 -18.18 26.57
N PRO A 123 8.64 -18.44 27.81
CA PRO A 123 9.49 -18.30 28.97
C PRO A 123 10.59 -19.37 28.83
N VAL A 124 11.80 -18.93 28.50
CA VAL A 124 13.04 -19.71 28.62
C VAL A 124 13.80 -19.20 29.84
#